data_AF-A0A2N8Q3I5-F1
#
_entry.id   AF-A0A2N8Q3I5-F1
#
_cell.length_a   1.000
_cell.length_b   1.000
_cell.length_c   1.000
_cell.angle_alpha   90.00
_cell.angle_beta   90.00
_cell.angle_gamma   90.00
#
_symmetry.space_group_name_H-M   'P 1'
#
loop_
_entity.id
_entity.type
_entity.pdbx_description
1 polymer ?
#
loop_
_entity_poly.entity_id
_entity_poly.type
_entity_poly.pdbx_seq_one_letter_code
_entity_poly.pdbx_strand_id
1 'polypeptide(L)'
;MARSQKEYLVLRQLFSGNQWSEKKTEQFYQHLAEVKKLPINLNAQRNAYEHVWGYFKKVATIEEKQHFFTLLNQMTETNNDALSYLKKLAQKYQTNYLLESHLFD
;
A
#
# COMPACT_ATOMS: atom_id res chain seq x y z
N MET A 1 2.35 0.11 4.94
CA MET A 1 3.34 0.82 4.09
C MET A 1 3.20 2.35 4.14
N ALA A 2 2.13 2.93 4.69
CA ALA A 2 1.78 4.34 4.48
C ALA A 2 1.96 5.30 5.68
N ARG A 3 2.84 5.02 6.65
CA ARG A 3 2.86 5.79 7.91
C ARG A 3 4.15 6.58 8.16
N SER A 4 5.33 6.02 7.86
CA SER A 4 6.61 6.77 7.89
C SER A 4 7.72 5.98 7.19
N GLN A 5 8.58 6.68 6.43
CA GLN A 5 9.76 6.10 5.77
C GLN A 5 10.76 5.52 6.79
N LYS A 6 10.88 6.16 7.96
CA LYS A 6 11.75 5.69 9.04
C LYS A 6 11.33 4.30 9.53
N GLU A 7 10.04 4.11 9.74
CA GLU A 7 9.48 2.83 10.22
C GLU A 7 9.61 1.73 9.15
N TYR A 8 9.46 2.09 7.87
CA TYR A 8 9.75 1.17 6.76
C TYR A 8 11.21 0.70 6.75
N LEU A 9 12.17 1.61 7.00
CA LEU A 9 13.59 1.25 7.05
C LEU A 9 13.90 0.33 8.24
N VAL A 10 13.28 0.55 9.40
CA VAL A 10 13.41 -0.33 10.57
C VAL A 10 12.86 -1.72 10.26
N LEU A 11 11.66 -1.81 9.70
CA LEU A 11 11.09 -3.09 9.26
C LEU A 11 12.01 -3.78 8.23
N ARG A 12 12.46 -3.06 7.20
CA ARG A 12 13.38 -3.61 6.18
C ARG A 12 14.68 -4.14 6.78
N GLN A 13 15.21 -3.47 7.80
CA GLN A 13 16.42 -3.90 8.50
C GLN A 13 16.20 -5.21 9.28
N LEU A 14 15.00 -5.46 9.84
CA LEU A 14 14.68 -6.74 10.48
C LEU A 14 14.75 -7.93 9.50
N PHE A 15 14.35 -7.71 8.25
CA PHE A 15 14.45 -8.69 7.15
C PHE A 15 15.86 -8.83 6.57
N SER A 16 16.82 -7.97 6.95
CA SER A 16 18.19 -8.08 6.44
C SER A 16 18.88 -9.36 6.89
N GLY A 17 19.71 -9.91 6.00
CA GLY A 17 20.50 -11.12 6.25
C GLY A 17 19.77 -12.45 6.06
N ASN A 18 18.51 -12.47 5.57
CA ASN A 18 17.71 -13.66 5.27
C ASN A 18 17.57 -14.69 6.41
N GLN A 19 17.90 -14.32 7.65
CA GLN A 19 17.71 -15.16 8.83
C GLN A 19 16.50 -14.67 9.61
N TRP A 20 15.43 -15.48 9.61
CA TRP A 20 14.21 -15.24 10.35
C TRP A 20 14.21 -16.04 11.66
N SER A 21 13.78 -15.43 12.76
CA SER A 21 13.70 -16.07 14.07
C SER A 21 12.41 -15.67 14.77
N GLU A 22 11.94 -16.48 15.72
CA GLU A 22 10.74 -16.16 16.53
C GLU A 22 10.85 -14.79 17.22
N LYS A 23 12.05 -14.43 17.69
CA LYS A 23 12.33 -13.11 18.27
C LYS A 23 12.14 -11.97 17.26
N LYS A 24 12.55 -12.17 16.00
CA LYS A 24 12.31 -11.18 14.92
C LYS A 24 10.82 -11.09 14.57
N THR A 25 10.09 -12.20 14.62
CA THR A 25 8.63 -12.22 14.45
C THR A 25 7.93 -11.36 15.50
N GLU A 26 8.29 -11.54 16.78
CA GLU A 26 7.71 -10.76 17.88
C GLU A 26 8.01 -9.27 17.75
N GLN A 27 9.27 -8.92 17.45
CA GLN A 27 9.69 -7.53 17.18
C GLN A 27 8.96 -6.92 15.98
N PHE A 28 8.74 -7.70 14.92
CA PHE A 28 7.98 -7.25 13.75
C PHE A 28 6.54 -6.89 14.14
N TYR A 29 5.83 -7.76 14.85
CA TYR A 29 4.44 -7.49 15.25
C TYR A 29 4.31 -6.36 16.27
N GLN A 30 5.23 -6.26 17.22
CA GLN A 30 5.29 -5.13 18.17
C GLN A 30 5.47 -3.80 17.41
N HIS A 31 6.44 -3.75 16.50
CA HIS A 31 6.70 -2.55 15.72
C HIS A 31 5.55 -2.22 14.77
N LEU A 32 4.91 -3.23 14.16
CA LEU A 32 3.72 -3.04 13.33
C LEU A 32 2.54 -2.46 14.15
N ALA A 33 2.38 -2.89 15.40
CA ALA A 33 1.35 -2.36 16.30
C ALA A 33 1.59 -0.89 16.68
N GLU A 34 2.84 -0.50 16.93
CA GLU A 34 3.20 0.89 17.20
C GLU A 34 3.01 1.78 15.97
N VAL A 35 3.43 1.30 14.80
CA VAL A 35 3.18 2.00 13.54
C VAL A 35 1.68 2.16 13.29
N LYS A 36 0.85 1.17 13.67
CA LYS A 36 -0.62 1.26 13.61
C LYS A 36 -1.25 2.32 14.52
N LYS A 37 -0.50 2.91 15.46
CA LYS A 37 -0.96 4.03 16.31
C LYS A 37 -0.58 5.41 15.76
N LEU A 38 0.37 5.48 14.82
CA LEU A 38 0.78 6.74 14.21
C LEU A 38 -0.33 7.30 13.30
N PRO A 39 -0.49 8.63 13.21
CA PRO A 39 -1.44 9.25 12.30
C PRO A 39 -1.19 8.80 10.86
N ILE A 40 -2.27 8.66 10.09
CA ILE A 40 -2.20 8.28 8.68
C ILE A 40 -1.42 9.37 7.96
N ASN A 41 -0.29 9.02 7.35
CA ASN A 41 0.40 9.93 6.48
C ASN A 41 -0.24 9.85 5.09
N LEU A 42 -1.23 10.71 4.84
CA LEU A 42 -1.97 10.74 3.58
C LEU A 42 -1.04 10.87 2.37
N ASN A 43 0.07 11.61 2.48
CA ASN A 43 1.03 11.74 1.39
C ASN A 43 1.75 10.41 1.13
N ALA A 44 2.17 9.70 2.18
CA ALA A 44 2.77 8.38 2.03
C ALA A 44 1.76 7.35 1.48
N GLN A 45 0.48 7.45 1.83
CA GLN A 45 -0.58 6.60 1.30
C GLN A 45 -0.83 6.87 -0.18
N ARG A 46 -0.93 8.14 -0.58
CA ARG A 46 -1.05 8.54 -1.99
C ARG A 46 0.11 8.02 -2.82
N ASN A 47 1.35 8.21 -2.36
CA ASN A 47 2.54 7.70 -3.04
C ASN A 47 2.51 6.17 -3.20
N ALA A 48 2.04 5.44 -2.17
CA ALA A 48 1.90 4.00 -2.25
C ALA A 48 0.87 3.58 -3.32
N TYR A 49 -0.26 4.28 -3.41
CA TYR A 49 -1.28 4.01 -4.43
C TYR A 49 -0.84 4.39 -5.84
N GLU A 50 -0.07 5.47 -6.01
CA GLU A 50 0.56 5.79 -7.30
C GLU A 50 1.52 4.68 -7.75
N HIS A 51 2.25 4.07 -6.81
CA HIS A 51 3.08 2.92 -7.11
C HIS A 51 2.23 1.71 -7.56
N VAL A 52 1.12 1.42 -6.88
CA VAL A 52 0.18 0.35 -7.28
C VAL A 52 -0.46 0.66 -8.65
N TRP A 53 -0.79 1.92 -8.93
CA TRP A 53 -1.25 2.34 -10.25
C TRP A 53 -0.25 1.99 -11.37
N GLY A 54 1.04 1.94 -11.06
CA GLY A 54 2.10 1.53 -11.98
C GLY A 54 1.89 0.15 -12.62
N TYR A 55 1.14 -0.76 -11.98
CA TYR A 55 0.78 -2.07 -12.54
C TYR A 55 -0.25 -1.97 -13.68
N PHE A 56 -1.12 -0.96 -13.66
CA PHE A 56 -2.19 -0.79 -14.64
C PHE A 56 -1.82 0.16 -15.78
N LYS A 57 -0.77 0.98 -15.64
CA LYS A 57 -0.43 2.09 -16.54
C LYS A 57 -0.32 1.75 -18.03
N LYS A 58 -0.04 0.48 -18.38
CA LYS A 58 0.13 0.00 -19.75
C LYS A 58 -1.17 -0.55 -20.37
N VAL A 59 -2.17 -0.85 -19.56
CA VAL A 59 -3.40 -1.56 -19.97
C VAL A 59 -4.69 -0.78 -19.65
N ALA A 60 -4.62 0.15 -18.70
CA ALA A 60 -5.73 1.00 -18.31
C ALA A 60 -6.01 2.08 -19.37
N THR A 61 -7.28 2.44 -19.52
CA THR A 61 -7.71 3.50 -20.43
C THR A 61 -7.39 4.89 -19.87
N ILE A 62 -7.51 5.91 -20.72
CA ILE A 62 -7.30 7.30 -20.31
C ILE A 62 -8.34 7.71 -19.27
N GLU A 63 -9.59 7.27 -19.43
CA GLU A 63 -10.69 7.54 -18.52
C GLU A 63 -10.45 6.91 -17.15
N GLU A 64 -9.95 5.67 -17.12
CA GLU A 64 -9.62 4.99 -15.86
C GLU A 64 -8.47 5.66 -15.13
N LYS A 65 -7.46 6.11 -15.88
CA LYS A 65 -6.37 6.91 -15.34
C LYS A 65 -6.90 8.19 -14.71
N GLN A 66 -7.70 8.96 -15.45
CA GLN A 66 -8.27 10.21 -14.95
C GLN A 66 -9.11 9.96 -13.69
N HIS A 67 -9.97 8.94 -13.71
CA HIS A 67 -10.79 8.58 -12.56
C HIS A 67 -9.96 8.21 -11.34
N PHE A 68 -8.91 7.40 -11.51
CA PHE A 68 -8.00 7.06 -10.41
C PHE A 68 -7.37 8.31 -9.78
N PHE A 69 -6.80 9.21 -10.59
CA PHE A 69 -6.16 10.42 -10.06
C PHE A 69 -7.17 11.40 -9.43
N THR A 70 -8.41 11.45 -9.92
CA THR A 70 -9.49 12.20 -9.26
C THR A 70 -9.75 11.65 -7.85
N LEU A 71 -9.93 10.33 -7.72
CA LEU A 71 -10.14 9.69 -6.41
C LEU A 71 -8.94 9.87 -5.47
N LEU A 72 -7.73 9.76 -6.02
CA LEU A 72 -6.48 9.95 -5.26
C LEU A 72 -6.36 11.36 -4.66
N ASN A 73 -6.74 12.38 -5.44
CA ASN A 73 -6.73 13.78 -5.00
C ASN A 73 -7.83 14.06 -3.96
N GLN A 74 -8.96 13.35 -4.03
CA GLN A 74 -10.08 13.48 -3.09
C GLN A 74 -9.89 12.70 -1.78
N MET A 75 -8.83 11.89 -1.67
CA MET A 75 -8.57 11.11 -0.46
C MET A 75 -8.47 11.99 0.79
N THR A 76 -9.07 11.50 1.87
CA THR A 76 -8.95 12.03 3.23
C THR A 76 -8.61 10.89 4.18
N GLU A 77 -8.47 11.15 5.48
CA GLU A 77 -8.22 10.09 6.46
C GLU A 77 -9.37 9.07 6.54
N THR A 78 -10.58 9.49 6.16
CA THR A 78 -11.80 8.67 6.19
C THR A 78 -12.25 8.21 4.81
N ASN A 79 -11.88 8.93 3.73
CA ASN A 79 -12.16 8.53 2.36
C ASN A 79 -10.95 7.85 1.73
N ASN A 80 -11.13 6.58 1.38
CA ASN A 80 -10.13 5.74 0.74
C ASN A 80 -10.64 5.07 -0.57
N ASP A 81 -11.49 5.78 -1.32
CA ASP A 81 -12.13 5.27 -2.54
C ASP A 81 -11.11 4.87 -3.63
N ALA A 82 -9.92 5.50 -3.62
CA ALA A 82 -8.82 5.13 -4.48
C ALA A 82 -8.38 3.65 -4.31
N LEU A 83 -8.37 3.12 -3.08
CA LEU A 83 -8.02 1.71 -2.82
C LEU A 83 -9.10 0.77 -3.40
N SER A 84 -10.37 1.10 -3.16
CA SER A 84 -11.51 0.36 -3.72
C SER A 84 -11.45 0.33 -5.24
N TYR A 85 -11.06 1.43 -5.87
CA TYR A 85 -10.91 1.49 -7.33
C TYR A 85 -9.72 0.65 -7.82
N LEU A 86 -8.57 0.71 -7.15
CA LEU A 86 -7.41 -0.16 -7.47
C LEU A 86 -7.78 -1.65 -7.37
N LYS A 87 -8.61 -2.05 -6.40
CA LYS A 87 -9.13 -3.43 -6.28
C LYS A 87 -9.97 -3.82 -7.50
N LYS A 88 -10.86 -2.93 -7.96
CA LYS A 88 -11.66 -3.15 -9.17
C LYS A 88 -10.78 -3.30 -10.41
N LEU A 89 -9.75 -2.48 -10.55
CA LEU A 89 -8.79 -2.60 -11.66
C LEU A 89 -8.00 -3.90 -11.58
N ALA A 90 -7.54 -4.32 -10.40
CA ALA A 90 -6.86 -5.58 -10.20
C ALA A 90 -7.73 -6.77 -10.63
N GLN A 91 -9.02 -6.75 -10.31
CA GLN A 91 -9.99 -7.77 -10.74
C GLN A 91 -10.26 -7.71 -12.25
N LYS A 92 -10.46 -6.51 -12.81
CA LYS A 92 -10.72 -6.30 -14.25
C LYS A 92 -9.57 -6.81 -15.11
N TYR A 93 -8.34 -6.48 -14.73
CA TYR A 93 -7.13 -6.82 -15.48
C TYR A 93 -6.47 -8.11 -15.02
N GLN A 94 -7.08 -8.84 -14.08
CA GLN A 94 -6.56 -10.09 -13.50
C GLN A 94 -5.09 -9.97 -13.08
N THR A 95 -4.79 -8.90 -12.32
CA THR A 95 -3.44 -8.66 -11.81
C THR A 95 -3.22 -9.51 -10.56
N ASN A 96 -2.98 -10.81 -10.76
CA ASN A 96 -2.91 -11.83 -9.70
C ASN A 96 -1.96 -11.44 -8.57
N TYR A 97 -0.78 -10.89 -8.89
CA TYR A 97 0.16 -10.42 -7.87
C TYR A 97 -0.46 -9.45 -6.85
N LEU A 98 -1.35 -8.56 -7.28
CA LEU A 98 -2.05 -7.65 -6.39
C LEU A 98 -3.23 -8.32 -5.68
N LEU A 99 -3.95 -9.21 -6.38
CA LEU A 99 -5.10 -9.95 -5.81
C LEU A 99 -4.68 -10.94 -4.72
N GLU A 100 -3.49 -11.50 -4.81
CA GLU A 100 -2.90 -12.41 -3.83
C GLU A 100 -2.14 -11.67 -2.72
N SER A 101 -2.06 -10.34 -2.79
CA SER A 101 -1.39 -9.52 -1.79
C SER A 101 -2.33 -9.07 -0.68
N HIS A 102 -1.77 -8.80 0.51
CA HIS A 102 -2.48 -8.17 1.63
C HIS A 102 -2.82 -6.68 1.43
N LEU A 103 -2.76 -6.18 0.19
CA LEU A 103 -3.09 -4.78 -0.11
C LEU A 103 -4.58 -4.48 0.05
N PHE A 104 -5.43 -5.47 -0.26
CA PHE A 104 -6.89 -5.31 -0.33
C PHE A 104 -7.64 -6.00 0.82
N ASP A 105 -6.90 -6.49 1.81
CA ASP A 105 -7.36 -7.09 3.07
C ASP A 105 -7.57 -6.02 4.14
#